data_AF-A0A3D0HYG3-F1
#
_entry.id   AF-A0A3D0HYG3-F1
#
_cell.length_a   1.000
_cell.length_b   1.000
_cell.length_c   1.000
_cell.angle_alpha   90.00
_cell.angle_beta   90.00
_cell.angle_gamma   90.00
#
_symmetry.space_group_name_H-M   'P 1'
#
loop_
_entity.id
_entity.type
_entity.pdbx_description
1 polymer ?
#
loop_
_entity_poly.entity_id
_entity_poly.type
_entity_poly.pdbx_seq_one_letter_code
_entity_poly.pdbx_strand_id
1 'polypeptide(L)'
;MLKKSSYMNKVLLTVFLTVINQFANGQQRLEIGMTAPQIKFISSFPAKYEIPKDKPILIDFWATWCGPCIAGLLETNDLIDEYSDKIEFIAMTDPTSRKVDQFVHSKNFKHNFLFDSTGQTFDEYYVKSIPTAFIIDKHGIIQWIGHGCNISRSLLDEFLRHNTVTNKKNEVQNSLSHQATSDYLPCHNFKLIITENEMHDSYISSEFRSDTFKINSFYESIKTTIYNLNNGQRNRTIFRNCEDSIINKKISITYEATNVNVEKEKLKLINFIGIQYGFKAEIEYIDTTLWVLSVINNNLLQKNLSISIGKTEELSGGKYFSHDKEGNSIKLIGVSVKLLCEFLENEFRFYCKTSSEDNACYDFFNVDCSDQSKLFEALEKDYGIKATREDVNLPFLIVSPIR
;
A
#
# COMPACT_ATOMS: atom_id res chain seq x y z
N MET A 1 28.36 22.94 60.73
CA MET A 1 27.81 23.45 59.46
C MET A 1 27.40 22.33 58.48
N LEU A 2 26.82 21.21 58.95
CA LEU A 2 26.62 19.98 58.14
C LEU A 2 25.19 19.38 58.24
N LYS A 3 24.14 20.20 58.36
CA LYS A 3 22.74 19.71 58.40
C LYS A 3 21.83 20.20 57.26
N LYS A 4 22.29 21.12 56.40
CA LYS A 4 21.47 21.68 55.30
C LYS A 4 21.47 20.86 54.00
N SER A 5 22.47 20.00 53.77
CA SER A 5 22.60 19.25 52.50
C SER A 5 21.59 18.08 52.37
N SER A 6 21.22 17.43 53.46
CA SER A 6 20.33 16.25 53.41
C SER A 6 18.87 16.60 53.08
N TYR A 7 18.41 17.80 53.46
CA TYR A 7 17.02 18.23 53.24
C TYR A 7 16.79 18.69 51.79
N MET A 8 17.77 19.35 51.17
CA MET A 8 17.72 19.78 49.78
C MET A 8 17.67 18.60 48.80
N ASN A 9 18.39 17.51 49.09
CA ASN A 9 18.37 16.32 48.24
C ASN A 9 17.06 15.53 48.34
N LYS A 10 16.36 15.55 49.49
CA LYS A 10 15.04 14.91 49.63
C LYS A 10 13.92 15.72 48.96
N VAL A 11 13.99 17.05 49.00
CA VAL A 11 13.01 17.91 48.29
C VAL A 11 13.22 17.83 46.78
N LEU A 12 14.47 17.83 46.29
CA LEU A 12 14.73 17.64 44.85
C LEU A 12 14.27 16.26 44.35
N LEU A 13 14.50 15.18 45.10
CA LEU A 13 14.08 13.83 44.69
C LEU A 13 12.55 13.68 44.63
N THR A 14 11.83 14.36 45.53
CA THR A 14 10.35 14.31 45.59
C THR A 14 9.72 15.13 44.45
N VAL A 15 10.30 16.29 44.12
CA VAL A 15 9.85 17.10 42.96
C VAL A 15 10.17 16.39 41.64
N PHE A 16 11.31 15.69 41.56
CA PHE A 16 11.69 14.91 40.37
C PHE A 16 10.76 13.70 40.14
N LEU A 17 10.31 13.04 41.21
CA LEU A 17 9.35 11.93 41.12
C LEU A 17 7.93 12.37 40.73
N THR A 18 7.50 13.58 41.10
CA THR A 18 6.18 14.10 40.68
C THR A 18 6.15 14.60 39.23
N VAL A 19 7.28 15.03 38.67
CA VAL A 19 7.35 15.53 37.28
C VAL A 19 7.46 14.39 36.26
N ILE A 20 8.01 13.24 36.64
CA ILE A 20 8.13 12.07 35.73
C ILE A 20 6.75 11.42 35.44
N ASN A 21 5.76 11.57 36.32
CA ASN A 21 4.41 11.08 36.07
C ASN A 21 3.58 11.92 35.08
N GLN A 22 4.06 13.10 34.65
CA GLN A 22 3.36 13.92 33.65
C GLN A 22 3.89 13.76 32.22
N PHE A 23 4.95 12.97 32.01
CA PHE A 23 5.47 12.61 30.68
C PHE A 23 5.13 11.17 30.27
N ALA A 24 4.08 10.59 30.87
CA ALA A 24 3.46 9.36 30.43
C ALA A 24 2.22 9.63 29.56
N ASN A 25 2.28 10.60 28.65
CA ASN A 25 1.37 10.60 27.50
C ASN A 25 1.93 9.61 26.48
N GLY A 26 1.74 8.31 26.76
CA GLY A 26 1.82 7.31 25.69
C GLY A 26 0.82 7.71 24.61
N GLN A 27 1.27 7.84 23.37
CA GLN A 27 0.37 8.01 22.22
C GLN A 27 -0.60 6.83 22.20
N GLN A 28 -1.82 7.05 22.69
CA GLN A 28 -2.85 6.03 22.71
C GLN A 28 -3.36 5.86 21.27
N ARG A 29 -3.20 4.67 20.71
CA ARG A 29 -3.73 4.30 19.39
C ARG A 29 -5.24 4.04 19.54
N LEU A 30 -6.04 4.35 18.51
CA LEU A 30 -7.44 3.92 18.47
C LEU A 30 -7.53 2.39 18.29
N GLU A 31 -8.40 1.77 19.06
CA GLU A 31 -8.65 0.32 19.05
C GLU A 31 -10.14 0.03 18.85
N ILE A 32 -10.43 -1.18 18.39
CA ILE A 32 -11.80 -1.69 18.29
C ILE A 32 -12.41 -1.73 19.69
N GLY A 33 -13.66 -1.30 19.81
CA GLY A 33 -14.39 -1.18 21.07
C GLY A 33 -14.26 0.20 21.73
N MET A 34 -13.39 1.09 21.24
CA MET A 34 -13.31 2.47 21.72
C MET A 34 -14.39 3.35 21.09
N THR A 35 -14.81 4.40 21.79
CA THR A 35 -15.62 5.47 21.21
C THR A 35 -14.83 6.19 20.13
N ALA A 36 -15.39 6.29 18.93
CA ALA A 36 -14.82 7.02 17.81
C ALA A 36 -14.77 8.52 18.13
N PRO A 37 -13.67 9.22 17.78
CA PRO A 37 -13.63 10.67 17.87
C PRO A 37 -14.73 11.33 17.05
N GLN A 38 -15.11 12.54 17.41
CA GLN A 38 -16.11 13.28 16.66
C GLN A 38 -15.59 13.62 15.26
N ILE A 39 -16.38 13.30 14.23
CA ILE A 39 -16.07 13.68 12.84
C ILE A 39 -16.32 15.17 12.67
N LYS A 40 -15.26 15.94 12.39
CA LYS A 40 -15.29 17.40 12.17
C LYS A 40 -14.92 17.71 10.73
N PHE A 41 -15.68 18.59 10.10
CA PHE A 41 -15.48 19.01 8.71
C PHE A 41 -16.00 20.43 8.51
N ILE A 42 -15.50 21.11 7.49
CA ILE A 42 -15.85 22.50 7.17
C ILE A 42 -16.87 22.57 6.02
N SER A 43 -16.81 21.63 5.09
CA SER A 43 -17.75 21.53 3.98
C SER A 43 -18.01 20.07 3.59
N SER A 44 -19.02 19.87 2.75
CA SER A 44 -19.43 18.54 2.27
C SER A 44 -19.93 18.56 0.84
N PHE A 45 -19.88 17.40 0.19
CA PHE A 45 -20.55 17.12 -1.08
C PHE A 45 -21.35 15.81 -0.95
N PRO A 46 -22.68 15.83 -1.14
CA PRO A 46 -23.51 16.96 -1.53
C PRO A 46 -23.50 18.09 -0.48
N ALA A 47 -23.75 19.32 -0.94
CA ALA A 47 -23.69 20.49 -0.07
C ALA A 47 -24.70 20.40 1.08
N LYS A 48 -24.29 20.81 2.29
CA LYS A 48 -25.08 20.75 3.53
C LYS A 48 -25.44 19.34 3.99
N TYR A 49 -24.63 18.35 3.63
CA TYR A 49 -24.79 17.01 4.17
C TYR A 49 -24.56 17.00 5.70
N GLU A 50 -25.44 16.29 6.41
CA GLU A 50 -25.39 16.04 7.85
C GLU A 50 -25.23 14.55 8.10
N ILE A 51 -24.33 14.18 9.03
CA ILE A 51 -24.09 12.78 9.37
C ILE A 51 -25.29 12.24 10.16
N PRO A 52 -25.98 11.19 9.68
CA PRO A 52 -27.07 10.55 10.42
C PRO A 52 -26.58 9.96 11.75
N LYS A 53 -27.38 10.13 12.81
CA LYS A 53 -27.03 9.61 14.14
C LYS A 53 -27.51 8.18 14.41
N ASP A 54 -28.46 7.70 13.60
CA ASP A 54 -29.14 6.42 13.84
C ASP A 54 -28.64 5.27 12.96
N LYS A 55 -27.60 5.52 12.14
CA LYS A 55 -26.98 4.52 11.26
C LYS A 55 -25.52 4.30 11.66
N PRO A 56 -25.00 3.08 11.54
CA PRO A 56 -23.56 2.85 11.46
C PRO A 56 -22.91 3.67 10.35
N ILE A 57 -21.67 4.04 10.55
CA ILE A 57 -20.87 4.83 9.62
C ILE A 57 -19.67 4.00 9.17
N LEU A 58 -19.46 3.94 7.86
CA LEU A 58 -18.19 3.61 7.26
C LEU A 58 -17.53 4.92 6.83
N ILE A 59 -16.38 5.25 7.41
CA ILE A 59 -15.58 6.42 7.04
C ILE A 59 -14.27 5.97 6.39
N ASP A 60 -14.06 6.36 5.13
CA ASP A 60 -12.85 6.11 4.36
C ASP A 60 -12.03 7.39 4.20
N PHE A 61 -10.79 7.38 4.71
CA PHE A 61 -9.87 8.50 4.64
C PHE A 61 -9.05 8.43 3.36
N TRP A 62 -9.16 9.47 2.53
CA TRP A 62 -8.59 9.50 1.19
C TRP A 62 -7.97 10.86 0.84
N ALA A 63 -7.33 10.92 -0.33
CA ALA A 63 -6.87 12.16 -0.96
C ALA A 63 -6.87 12.04 -2.48
N THR A 64 -6.92 13.17 -3.20
CA THR A 64 -6.94 13.20 -4.68
C THR A 64 -5.67 12.64 -5.32
N TRP A 65 -4.55 12.70 -4.62
CA TRP A 65 -3.28 12.09 -5.04
C TRP A 65 -3.14 10.61 -4.64
N CYS A 66 -4.08 10.06 -3.86
CA CYS A 66 -4.04 8.67 -3.41
C CYS A 66 -4.75 7.76 -4.42
N GLY A 67 -3.95 6.97 -5.13
CA GLY A 67 -4.28 5.96 -6.15
C GLY A 67 -5.09 4.76 -5.66
N PRO A 68 -4.74 4.16 -4.52
CA PRO A 68 -5.56 3.09 -3.97
C PRO A 68 -6.91 3.62 -3.46
N CYS A 69 -6.94 4.83 -2.91
CA CYS A 69 -8.13 5.38 -2.27
C CYS A 69 -9.28 5.63 -3.25
N ILE A 70 -9.04 6.30 -4.39
CA ILE A 70 -10.14 6.59 -5.34
C ILE A 70 -10.63 5.28 -6.00
N ALA A 71 -9.84 4.21 -6.01
CA ALA A 71 -10.21 2.93 -6.61
C ALA A 71 -11.16 2.24 -5.64
N GLY A 72 -10.78 2.18 -4.36
CA GLY A 72 -11.67 1.77 -3.28
C GLY A 72 -12.99 2.52 -3.33
N LEU A 73 -12.98 3.85 -3.43
CA LEU A 73 -14.19 4.67 -3.54
C LEU A 73 -15.04 4.41 -4.81
N LEU A 74 -14.45 3.90 -5.90
CA LEU A 74 -15.22 3.51 -7.09
C LEU A 74 -15.79 2.10 -6.94
N GLU A 75 -15.02 1.18 -6.37
CA GLU A 75 -15.43 -0.21 -6.12
C GLU A 75 -16.53 -0.30 -5.07
N THR A 76 -16.52 0.57 -4.06
CA THR A 76 -17.58 0.64 -3.04
C THR A 76 -18.89 1.24 -3.56
N ASN A 77 -18.96 1.79 -4.78
CA ASN A 77 -20.23 2.27 -5.34
C ASN A 77 -21.30 1.18 -5.41
N ASP A 78 -20.93 -0.05 -5.81
CA ASP A 78 -21.85 -1.19 -5.86
C ASP A 78 -22.32 -1.58 -4.45
N LEU A 79 -21.44 -1.42 -3.44
CA LEU A 79 -21.80 -1.64 -2.04
C LEU A 79 -22.72 -0.53 -1.52
N ILE A 80 -22.52 0.72 -1.94
CA ILE A 80 -23.42 1.82 -1.57
C ILE A 80 -24.83 1.56 -2.10
N ASP A 81 -24.96 1.07 -3.34
CA ASP A 81 -26.27 0.72 -3.90
C ASP A 81 -27.00 -0.34 -3.07
N GLU A 82 -26.28 -1.28 -2.47
CA GLU A 82 -26.85 -2.40 -1.71
C GLU A 82 -27.02 -2.11 -0.21
N TYR A 83 -26.16 -1.27 0.37
CA TYR A 83 -26.06 -1.09 1.81
C TYR A 83 -26.37 0.32 2.32
N SER A 84 -26.58 1.34 1.46
CA SER A 84 -26.84 2.74 1.88
C SER A 84 -28.07 2.90 2.79
N ASP A 85 -29.06 2.01 2.69
CA ASP A 85 -30.20 1.99 3.61
C ASP A 85 -29.81 1.59 5.05
N LYS A 86 -28.71 0.85 5.20
CA LYS A 86 -28.26 0.24 6.46
C LYS A 86 -27.00 0.88 7.05
N ILE A 87 -26.08 1.33 6.20
CA ILE A 87 -24.77 1.89 6.57
C ILE A 87 -24.59 3.21 5.83
N GLU A 88 -24.08 4.21 6.54
CA GLU A 88 -23.71 5.49 5.97
C GLU A 88 -22.27 5.46 5.44
N PHE A 89 -22.05 5.88 4.19
CA PHE A 89 -20.74 5.82 3.55
C PHE A 89 -20.16 7.23 3.38
N ILE A 90 -19.09 7.48 4.14
CA ILE A 90 -18.43 8.78 4.22
C ILE A 90 -17.03 8.68 3.63
N ALA A 91 -16.71 9.57 2.69
CA ALA A 91 -15.36 9.73 2.16
C ALA A 91 -14.74 11.01 2.73
N MET A 92 -13.82 10.88 3.68
CA MET A 92 -13.17 11.99 4.38
C MET A 92 -11.84 12.34 3.73
N THR A 93 -11.64 13.61 3.39
CA THR A 93 -10.36 14.11 2.88
C THR A 93 -9.98 15.41 3.58
N ASP A 94 -8.67 15.61 3.72
CA ASP A 94 -8.08 16.92 3.96
C ASP A 94 -7.93 17.62 2.61
N PRO A 95 -8.73 18.67 2.32
CA PRO A 95 -8.54 19.50 1.15
C PRO A 95 -7.48 20.58 1.41
N THR A 96 -6.20 20.25 1.20
CA THR A 96 -5.19 21.31 1.02
C THR A 96 -5.33 22.05 -0.33
N SER A 97 -6.21 21.62 -1.24
CA SER A 97 -6.37 22.25 -2.55
C SER A 97 -7.83 22.47 -2.99
N ARG A 98 -8.06 23.62 -3.65
CA ARG A 98 -9.31 24.02 -4.33
C ARG A 98 -9.76 23.04 -5.45
N LYS A 99 -8.99 21.97 -5.72
CA LYS A 99 -9.22 21.00 -6.81
C LYS A 99 -10.07 19.79 -6.39
N VAL A 100 -10.25 19.56 -5.09
CA VAL A 100 -11.04 18.42 -4.58
C VAL A 100 -12.50 18.51 -5.01
N ASP A 101 -13.09 19.71 -4.97
CA ASP A 101 -14.46 19.94 -5.40
C ASP A 101 -14.65 19.57 -6.88
N GLN A 102 -13.78 20.03 -7.78
CA GLN A 102 -13.86 19.67 -9.20
C GLN A 102 -13.69 18.16 -9.42
N PHE A 103 -12.82 17.53 -8.63
CA PHE A 103 -12.55 16.10 -8.73
C PHE A 103 -13.77 15.26 -8.38
N VAL A 104 -14.43 15.54 -7.24
CA VAL A 104 -15.61 14.77 -6.81
C VAL A 104 -16.80 14.92 -7.76
N HIS A 105 -16.86 16.03 -8.53
CA HIS A 105 -17.89 16.23 -9.57
C HIS A 105 -17.58 15.51 -10.89
N SER A 106 -16.31 15.21 -11.17
CA SER A 106 -15.87 14.66 -12.47
C SER A 106 -16.04 13.15 -12.60
N LYS A 107 -16.32 12.45 -11.50
CA LYS A 107 -16.41 10.99 -11.45
C LYS A 107 -17.70 10.57 -10.74
N ASN A 108 -18.23 9.41 -11.10
CA ASN A 108 -19.50 8.87 -10.58
C ASN A 108 -19.34 8.27 -9.18
N PHE A 109 -18.86 9.03 -8.20
CA PHE A 109 -18.85 8.58 -6.81
C PHE A 109 -20.25 8.68 -6.18
N LYS A 110 -20.60 7.70 -5.35
CA LYS A 110 -21.87 7.70 -4.60
C LYS A 110 -21.71 8.03 -3.11
N HIS A 111 -20.48 8.34 -2.67
CA HIS A 111 -20.16 8.63 -1.27
C HIS A 111 -20.65 10.02 -0.88
N ASN A 112 -20.94 10.19 0.42
CA ASN A 112 -21.03 11.50 1.02
C ASN A 112 -19.61 11.98 1.39
N PHE A 113 -19.13 13.01 0.70
CA PHE A 113 -17.79 13.55 0.91
C PHE A 113 -17.80 14.59 2.03
N LEU A 114 -16.82 14.47 2.93
CA LEU A 114 -16.55 15.43 3.97
C LEU A 114 -15.15 16.02 3.80
N PHE A 115 -15.06 17.32 4.03
CA PHE A 115 -13.87 18.12 3.76
C PHE A 115 -13.37 18.75 5.06
N ASP A 116 -12.26 18.23 5.59
CA ASP A 116 -11.62 18.73 6.80
C ASP A 116 -10.32 19.47 6.49
N SER A 117 -10.41 20.75 6.11
CA SER A 117 -9.21 21.54 5.79
C SER A 117 -8.35 21.88 7.00
N THR A 118 -8.76 21.48 8.22
CA THR A 118 -7.96 21.66 9.43
C THR A 118 -7.08 20.46 9.74
N GLY A 119 -7.39 19.29 9.14
CA GLY A 119 -6.75 18.02 9.45
C GLY A 119 -7.09 17.47 10.84
N GLN A 120 -7.97 18.11 11.60
CA GLN A 120 -8.28 17.75 12.98
C GLN A 120 -8.88 16.34 13.09
N THR A 121 -9.77 15.96 12.19
CA THR A 121 -10.35 14.61 12.17
C THR A 121 -9.29 13.58 11.79
N PHE A 122 -8.40 13.88 10.86
CA PHE A 122 -7.27 12.99 10.52
C PHE A 122 -6.38 12.74 11.74
N ASP A 123 -6.06 13.78 12.50
CA ASP A 123 -5.23 13.68 13.70
C ASP A 123 -5.94 12.96 14.85
N GLU A 124 -7.21 13.28 15.12
CA GLU A 124 -8.02 12.63 16.17
C GLU A 124 -8.25 11.14 15.88
N TYR A 125 -8.41 10.78 14.59
CA TYR A 125 -8.47 9.38 14.16
C TYR A 125 -7.09 8.71 14.02
N TYR A 126 -6.00 9.41 14.32
CA TYR A 126 -4.62 8.94 14.19
C TYR A 126 -4.28 8.39 12.79
N VAL A 127 -4.86 8.98 11.73
CA VAL A 127 -4.63 8.57 10.35
C VAL A 127 -3.29 9.13 9.87
N LYS A 128 -2.23 8.35 10.00
CA LYS A 128 -0.87 8.70 9.54
C LYS A 128 -0.56 8.23 8.12
N SER A 129 -1.39 7.38 7.56
CA SER A 129 -1.29 6.87 6.19
C SER A 129 -2.68 6.62 5.63
N ILE A 130 -2.84 6.81 4.32
CA ILE A 130 -4.05 6.47 3.57
C ILE A 130 -3.72 5.40 2.50
N PRO A 131 -4.70 4.57 2.09
CA PRO A 131 -6.09 4.54 2.57
C PRO A 131 -6.23 3.88 3.94
N THR A 132 -7.08 4.47 4.77
CA THR A 132 -7.48 3.92 6.07
C THR A 132 -8.97 4.12 6.23
N ALA A 133 -9.70 3.10 6.66
CA ALA A 133 -11.13 3.16 6.85
C ALA A 133 -11.54 2.58 8.22
N PHE A 134 -12.68 3.04 8.71
CA PHE A 134 -13.28 2.62 9.98
C PHE A 134 -14.74 2.25 9.77
N ILE A 135 -15.21 1.23 10.49
CA ILE A 135 -16.64 0.98 10.68
C ILE A 135 -16.97 1.34 12.12
N ILE A 136 -17.94 2.24 12.28
CA ILE A 136 -18.40 2.78 13.55
C ILE A 136 -19.87 2.41 13.69
N ASP A 137 -20.27 1.81 14.80
CA ASP A 137 -21.67 1.47 15.01
C ASP A 137 -22.52 2.71 15.36
N LYS A 138 -23.84 2.51 15.46
CA LYS A 138 -24.82 3.55 15.81
C LYS A 138 -24.62 4.18 17.21
N HIS A 139 -23.80 3.57 18.06
CA HIS A 139 -23.46 4.08 19.39
C HIS A 139 -22.14 4.86 19.38
N GLY A 140 -21.51 5.02 18.21
CA GLY A 140 -20.24 5.69 18.06
C GLY A 140 -19.06 4.81 18.49
N ILE A 141 -19.21 3.48 18.54
CA ILE A 141 -18.12 2.57 18.91
C ILE A 141 -17.44 2.04 17.65
N ILE A 142 -16.12 2.03 17.64
CA ILE A 142 -15.31 1.49 16.55
C ILE A 142 -15.45 -0.03 16.53
N GLN A 143 -15.96 -0.58 15.44
CA GLN A 143 -16.14 -2.02 15.25
C GLN A 143 -15.13 -2.63 14.29
N TRP A 144 -14.49 -1.80 13.46
CA TRP A 144 -13.42 -2.23 12.56
C TRP A 144 -12.50 -1.06 12.20
N ILE A 145 -11.22 -1.36 12.00
CA ILE A 145 -10.18 -0.46 11.49
C ILE A 145 -9.39 -1.24 10.46
N GLY A 146 -9.20 -0.69 9.26
CA GLY A 146 -8.39 -1.35 8.24
C GLY A 146 -8.13 -0.50 7.01
N HIS A 147 -7.67 -1.15 5.95
CA HIS A 147 -7.37 -0.50 4.68
C HIS A 147 -8.65 -0.33 3.84
N GLY A 148 -8.87 0.83 3.22
CA GLY A 148 -10.11 1.13 2.46
C GLY A 148 -10.40 0.11 1.35
N CYS A 149 -9.38 -0.40 0.66
CA CYS A 149 -9.56 -1.44 -0.37
C CYS A 149 -10.03 -2.81 0.16
N ASN A 150 -10.07 -3.02 1.48
CA ASN A 150 -10.55 -4.28 2.08
C ASN A 150 -12.06 -4.24 2.39
N ILE A 151 -12.73 -3.13 2.10
CA ILE A 151 -14.18 -3.01 2.24
C ILE A 151 -14.83 -3.95 1.24
N SER A 152 -15.63 -4.89 1.73
CA SER A 152 -16.24 -5.96 0.93
C SER A 152 -17.62 -6.30 1.44
N ARG A 153 -18.45 -6.92 0.57
CA ARG A 153 -19.77 -7.43 0.93
C ARG A 153 -19.73 -8.32 2.19
N SER A 154 -18.78 -9.25 2.25
CA SER A 154 -18.60 -10.15 3.39
C SER A 154 -18.31 -9.43 4.69
N LEU A 155 -17.48 -8.37 4.66
CA LEU A 155 -17.17 -7.55 5.83
C LEU A 155 -18.44 -6.84 6.35
N LEU A 156 -19.19 -6.22 5.45
CA LEU A 156 -20.41 -5.49 5.81
C LEU A 156 -21.50 -6.44 6.32
N ASP A 157 -21.65 -7.62 5.71
CA ASP A 157 -22.59 -8.65 6.16
C ASP A 157 -22.21 -9.21 7.53
N GLU A 158 -20.93 -9.41 7.82
CA GLU A 158 -20.47 -9.83 9.16
C GLU A 158 -20.79 -8.75 10.19
N PHE A 159 -20.43 -7.50 9.90
CA PHE A 159 -20.69 -6.36 10.77
C PHE A 159 -22.19 -6.23 11.08
N LEU A 160 -23.05 -6.28 10.07
CA LEU A 160 -24.50 -6.15 10.25
C LEU A 160 -25.13 -7.32 11.00
N ARG A 161 -24.54 -8.53 10.94
CA ARG A 161 -25.02 -9.70 11.68
C ARG A 161 -24.64 -9.67 13.16
N HIS A 162 -23.43 -9.20 13.48
CA HIS A 162 -22.84 -9.39 14.81
C HIS A 162 -22.61 -8.08 15.58
N ASN A 163 -22.86 -6.90 14.96
CA ASN A 163 -22.53 -5.56 15.50
C ASN A 163 -21.06 -5.41 15.95
N THR A 164 -20.21 -6.37 15.60
CA THR A 164 -18.79 -6.48 15.88
C THR A 164 -18.20 -7.29 14.73
N VAL A 165 -17.01 -6.91 14.24
CA VAL A 165 -16.25 -7.77 13.33
C VAL A 165 -15.34 -8.62 14.21
N THR A 166 -15.51 -9.93 14.17
CA THR A 166 -14.80 -10.84 15.08
C THR A 166 -13.33 -10.93 14.71
N ASN A 167 -12.50 -10.11 15.35
CA ASN A 167 -11.07 -10.33 15.37
C ASN A 167 -10.78 -11.56 16.24
N LYS A 168 -10.55 -12.73 15.64
CA LYS A 168 -9.84 -13.86 16.27
C LYS A 168 -8.40 -13.44 16.59
N LYS A 169 -8.20 -12.53 17.55
CA LYS A 169 -6.86 -11.96 17.86
C LYS A 169 -6.49 -11.96 19.35
N ASN A 170 -7.35 -12.42 20.27
CA ASN A 170 -7.08 -12.29 21.73
C ASN A 170 -7.08 -13.59 22.56
N GLU A 171 -6.97 -14.77 21.96
CA GLU A 171 -6.74 -16.03 22.73
C GLU A 171 -5.59 -16.87 22.15
N VAL A 172 -4.39 -16.30 22.01
CA VAL A 172 -3.14 -17.10 22.04
C VAL A 172 -2.03 -16.26 22.69
N GLN A 173 -2.21 -15.93 23.98
CA GLN A 173 -1.07 -15.67 24.85
C GLN A 173 -0.60 -17.01 25.41
N ASN A 174 0.68 -17.30 25.22
CA ASN A 174 1.44 -18.46 25.70
C ASN A 174 1.27 -19.78 24.93
N SER A 175 1.91 -19.89 23.77
CA SER A 175 2.64 -21.12 23.44
C SER A 175 3.70 -20.89 22.37
N LEU A 176 4.96 -20.97 22.80
CA LEU A 176 6.16 -21.30 22.03
C LEU A 176 6.55 -20.35 20.88
N SER A 177 7.06 -19.16 21.25
CA SER A 177 8.02 -18.45 20.41
C SER A 177 9.32 -19.27 20.33
N HIS A 178 9.54 -20.00 19.24
CA HIS A 178 10.91 -20.35 18.86
C HIS A 178 11.57 -19.09 18.32
N GLN A 179 12.14 -18.32 19.25
CA GLN A 179 13.08 -17.25 18.94
C GLN A 179 14.35 -17.95 18.40
N ALA A 180 14.43 -18.12 17.08
CA ALA A 180 15.70 -18.47 16.45
C ALA A 180 16.62 -17.24 16.56
N THR A 181 17.28 -17.09 17.70
CA THR A 181 18.43 -16.21 17.85
C THR A 181 19.56 -16.83 17.06
N SER A 182 19.66 -16.51 15.76
CA SER A 182 20.87 -16.76 15.01
C SER A 182 21.90 -15.71 15.43
N ASP A 183 22.87 -16.16 16.21
CA ASP A 183 24.07 -15.42 16.55
C ASP A 183 24.77 -14.83 15.32
N TYR A 184 25.11 -13.55 15.43
CA TYR A 184 26.15 -12.79 14.72
C TYR A 184 26.41 -13.09 13.23
N LEU A 185 25.78 -12.31 12.33
CA LEU A 185 26.44 -11.87 11.09
C LEU A 185 27.02 -10.46 11.31
N PRO A 186 28.33 -10.25 11.08
CA PRO A 186 28.98 -8.97 11.36
C PRO A 186 28.68 -7.96 10.25
N CYS A 187 27.63 -7.16 10.42
CA CYS A 187 27.52 -5.86 9.77
C CYS A 187 26.85 -4.89 10.74
N HIS A 188 27.55 -3.85 11.16
CA HIS A 188 26.91 -2.71 11.81
C HIS A 188 25.83 -2.18 10.84
N ASN A 189 24.65 -1.83 11.37
CA ASN A 189 23.57 -1.08 10.71
C ASN A 189 22.32 -1.85 10.25
N PHE A 190 22.05 -3.11 10.66
CA PHE A 190 20.74 -3.70 10.35
C PHE A 190 20.07 -4.49 11.48
N LYS A 191 18.73 -4.56 11.44
CA LYS A 191 17.87 -5.35 12.34
C LYS A 191 16.98 -6.26 11.48
N LEU A 192 17.00 -7.57 11.73
CA LEU A 192 16.14 -8.54 11.05
C LEU A 192 15.34 -9.37 12.07
N ILE A 193 14.02 -9.41 11.88
CA ILE A 193 13.11 -10.28 12.62
C ILE A 193 12.32 -11.08 11.60
N ILE A 194 12.40 -12.41 11.67
CA ILE A 194 11.55 -13.33 10.91
C ILE A 194 10.64 -14.07 11.90
N THR A 195 9.34 -14.03 11.69
CA THR A 195 8.36 -14.76 12.52
C THR A 195 7.40 -15.57 11.67
N GLU A 196 7.07 -16.75 12.16
CA GLU A 196 6.02 -17.64 11.64
C GLU A 196 4.78 -17.46 12.52
N ASN A 197 4.14 -16.29 12.48
CA ASN A 197 2.91 -16.05 13.23
C ASN A 197 1.70 -16.30 12.33
N GLU A 198 0.65 -16.94 12.84
CA GLU A 198 -0.67 -16.95 12.20
C GLU A 198 -1.35 -15.59 12.42
N MET A 199 -1.26 -14.69 11.44
CA MET A 199 -2.08 -13.47 11.40
C MET A 199 -3.11 -13.60 10.28
N HIS A 200 -4.31 -13.03 10.41
CA HIS A 200 -5.31 -13.11 9.33
C HIS A 200 -5.18 -12.01 8.26
N ASP A 201 -4.35 -10.98 8.50
CA ASP A 201 -4.21 -9.81 7.64
C ASP A 201 -2.76 -9.69 7.15
N SER A 202 -2.55 -9.61 5.82
CA SER A 202 -1.23 -9.34 5.25
C SER A 202 -0.99 -7.83 5.09
N TYR A 203 0.23 -7.37 5.39
CA TYR A 203 0.59 -5.95 5.32
C TYR A 203 2.03 -5.80 4.84
N ILE A 204 2.28 -4.87 3.92
CA ILE A 204 3.62 -4.55 3.46
C ILE A 204 3.82 -3.04 3.48
N SER A 205 4.85 -2.59 4.18
CA SER A 205 5.39 -1.24 4.09
C SER A 205 6.86 -1.33 3.72
N SER A 206 7.29 -0.61 2.70
CA SER A 206 8.70 -0.52 2.30
C SER A 206 9.10 0.93 2.13
N GLU A 207 10.20 1.33 2.77
CA GLU A 207 10.81 2.65 2.58
C GLU A 207 12.18 2.45 1.93
N PHE A 208 12.33 2.99 0.72
CA PHE A 208 13.57 2.93 -0.05
C PHE A 208 14.14 4.34 -0.16
N ARG A 209 15.26 4.61 0.52
CA ARG A 209 16.09 5.80 0.29
C ARG A 209 17.44 5.37 -0.26
N SER A 210 18.19 6.29 -0.87
CA SER A 210 19.46 6.01 -1.57
C SER A 210 20.50 5.23 -0.76
N ASP A 211 20.44 5.31 0.57
CA ASP A 211 21.38 4.68 1.52
C ASP A 211 20.68 3.82 2.59
N THR A 212 19.34 3.75 2.58
CA THR A 212 18.54 3.14 3.65
C THR A 212 17.52 2.18 3.06
N PHE A 213 17.53 0.94 3.53
CA PHE A 213 16.62 -0.10 3.11
C PHE A 213 15.77 -0.56 4.30
N LYS A 214 14.47 -0.22 4.32
CA LYS A 214 13.52 -0.73 5.31
C LYS A 214 12.40 -1.50 4.64
N ILE A 215 12.11 -2.68 5.14
CA ILE A 215 10.94 -3.48 4.74
C ILE A 215 10.28 -4.06 5.99
N ASN A 216 8.99 -3.84 6.10
CA ASN A 216 8.12 -4.60 6.98
C ASN A 216 7.11 -5.33 6.09
N SER A 217 7.17 -6.65 6.09
CA SER A 217 6.25 -7.54 5.40
C SER A 217 5.67 -8.46 6.46
N PHE A 218 4.35 -8.50 6.62
CA PHE A 218 3.71 -9.32 7.63
C PHE A 218 2.79 -10.32 6.95
N TYR A 219 2.93 -11.59 7.35
CA TYR A 219 2.11 -12.71 6.93
C TYR A 219 1.99 -12.91 5.41
N GLU A 220 3.09 -12.68 4.70
CA GLU A 220 3.18 -12.83 3.26
C GLU A 220 3.88 -14.14 2.89
N SER A 221 3.51 -14.73 1.76
CA SER A 221 4.22 -15.91 1.27
C SER A 221 5.68 -15.57 0.96
N ILE A 222 6.61 -16.50 1.20
CA ILE A 222 8.02 -16.36 0.80
C ILE A 222 8.13 -15.92 -0.67
N LYS A 223 7.31 -16.51 -1.54
CA LYS A 223 7.19 -16.13 -2.95
C LYS A 223 6.84 -14.66 -3.15
N THR A 224 5.79 -14.16 -2.48
CA THR A 224 5.40 -12.74 -2.52
C THR A 224 6.50 -11.83 -1.98
N THR A 225 7.11 -12.21 -0.85
CA THR A 225 8.23 -11.47 -0.26
C THR A 225 9.39 -11.35 -1.25
N ILE A 226 9.79 -12.44 -1.92
CA ILE A 226 10.86 -12.43 -2.92
C ILE A 226 10.49 -11.53 -4.10
N TYR A 227 9.26 -11.60 -4.60
CA TYR A 227 8.81 -10.70 -5.68
C TYR A 227 8.94 -9.23 -5.29
N ASN A 228 8.55 -8.86 -4.07
CA ASN A 228 8.65 -7.48 -3.60
C ASN A 228 10.10 -7.04 -3.39
N LEU A 229 10.96 -7.93 -2.89
CA LEU A 229 12.40 -7.68 -2.77
C LEU A 229 13.05 -7.52 -4.15
N ASN A 230 12.52 -8.17 -5.19
CA ASN A 230 12.95 -7.99 -6.58
C ASN A 230 12.18 -6.88 -7.33
N ASN A 231 11.86 -5.78 -6.65
CA ASN A 231 11.19 -4.60 -7.23
C ASN A 231 9.82 -4.89 -7.89
N GLY A 232 9.14 -5.95 -7.46
CA GLY A 232 7.87 -6.39 -8.05
C GLY A 232 8.02 -7.06 -9.42
N GLN A 233 9.24 -7.34 -9.89
CA GLN A 233 9.51 -7.96 -11.19
C GLN A 233 9.21 -9.47 -11.18
N ARG A 234 7.92 -9.81 -11.16
CA ARG A 234 7.43 -11.20 -11.08
C ARG A 234 7.91 -12.04 -12.25
N ASN A 235 7.85 -11.49 -13.47
CA ASN A 235 8.22 -12.19 -14.70
C ASN A 235 9.74 -12.30 -14.92
N ARG A 236 10.54 -11.67 -14.05
CA ARG A 236 12.00 -11.78 -14.02
C ARG A 236 12.50 -12.57 -12.80
N THR A 237 11.59 -13.28 -12.14
CA THR A 237 11.90 -14.13 -10.98
C THR A 237 11.44 -15.56 -11.25
N ILE A 238 12.36 -16.52 -11.27
CA ILE A 238 12.09 -17.92 -11.62
C ILE A 238 12.35 -18.81 -10.41
N PHE A 239 11.34 -19.57 -10.00
CA PHE A 239 11.46 -20.61 -8.97
C PHE A 239 11.71 -21.95 -9.64
N ARG A 240 12.96 -22.44 -9.58
CA ARG A 240 13.40 -23.67 -10.23
C ARG A 240 13.43 -24.81 -9.23
N ASN A 241 12.52 -25.77 -9.39
CA ASN A 241 12.40 -26.96 -8.53
C ASN A 241 12.21 -26.65 -7.04
N CYS A 242 11.62 -25.50 -6.69
CA CYS A 242 11.27 -25.19 -5.31
C CYS A 242 9.97 -25.90 -4.92
N GLU A 243 9.90 -26.44 -3.70
CA GLU A 243 8.66 -27.03 -3.19
C GLU A 243 7.61 -25.95 -2.89
N ASP A 244 6.37 -26.17 -3.34
CA ASP A 244 5.25 -25.25 -3.11
C ASP A 244 4.97 -25.04 -1.62
N SER A 245 5.16 -26.06 -0.79
CA SER A 245 5.05 -26.00 0.67
C SER A 245 6.00 -24.96 1.29
N ILE A 246 7.19 -24.80 0.70
CA ILE A 246 8.22 -23.87 1.15
C ILE A 246 7.90 -22.47 0.63
N ILE A 247 7.79 -22.30 -0.69
CA ILE A 247 7.65 -20.95 -1.27
C ILE A 247 6.31 -20.29 -0.95
N ASN A 248 5.26 -21.06 -0.66
CA ASN A 248 3.97 -20.52 -0.23
C ASN A 248 3.86 -20.35 1.31
N LYS A 249 4.88 -20.75 2.07
CA LYS A 249 4.90 -20.56 3.52
C LYS A 249 4.84 -19.07 3.85
N LYS A 250 3.95 -18.71 4.77
CA LYS A 250 3.75 -17.31 5.18
C LYS A 250 4.72 -16.93 6.29
N ILE A 251 5.38 -15.80 6.11
CA ILE A 251 6.37 -15.26 7.03
C ILE A 251 6.13 -13.78 7.26
N SER A 252 6.57 -13.28 8.40
CA SER A 252 6.71 -11.85 8.63
C SER A 252 8.18 -11.47 8.74
N ILE A 253 8.59 -10.45 8.00
CA ILE A 253 9.94 -9.89 7.98
C ILE A 253 9.87 -8.42 8.38
N THR A 254 10.59 -8.05 9.43
CA THR A 254 11.02 -6.67 9.66
C THR A 254 12.51 -6.62 9.41
N TYR A 255 12.92 -5.85 8.41
CA TYR A 255 14.31 -5.60 8.06
C TYR A 255 14.55 -4.11 7.92
N GLU A 256 15.61 -3.61 8.53
CA GLU A 256 16.08 -2.23 8.40
C GLU A 256 17.58 -2.26 8.25
N ALA A 257 18.13 -1.62 7.21
CA ALA A 257 19.56 -1.40 7.00
C ALA A 257 19.88 0.03 6.60
N THR A 258 20.98 0.58 7.10
CA THR A 258 21.47 1.93 6.74
C THR A 258 22.91 1.90 6.22
N ASN A 259 23.25 2.89 5.40
CA ASN A 259 24.53 2.98 4.67
C ASN A 259 24.82 1.77 3.77
N VAL A 260 23.79 1.25 3.09
CA VAL A 260 23.90 0.06 2.25
C VAL A 260 23.62 0.35 0.78
N ASN A 261 24.21 -0.45 -0.10
CA ASN A 261 23.74 -0.56 -1.48
C ASN A 261 22.48 -1.43 -1.51
N VAL A 262 21.32 -0.81 -1.75
CA VAL A 262 20.00 -1.46 -1.65
C VAL A 262 19.88 -2.73 -2.50
N GLU A 263 20.36 -2.72 -3.74
CA GLU A 263 20.27 -3.87 -4.64
C GLU A 263 21.11 -5.07 -4.17
N LYS A 264 22.34 -4.80 -3.71
CA LYS A 264 23.17 -5.85 -3.10
C LYS A 264 22.54 -6.39 -1.82
N GLU A 265 21.91 -5.53 -1.04
CA GLU A 265 21.33 -5.89 0.25
C GLU A 265 20.04 -6.71 0.11
N LYS A 266 19.22 -6.43 -0.92
CA LYS A 266 18.07 -7.26 -1.29
C LYS A 266 18.46 -8.71 -1.55
N LEU A 267 19.48 -8.95 -2.37
CA LEU A 267 19.92 -10.31 -2.70
C LEU A 267 20.48 -11.04 -1.46
N LYS A 268 21.17 -10.33 -0.56
CA LYS A 268 21.61 -10.90 0.73
C LYS A 268 20.43 -11.30 1.60
N LEU A 269 19.41 -10.43 1.73
CA LEU A 269 18.22 -10.73 2.51
C LEU A 269 17.47 -11.94 1.95
N ILE A 270 17.31 -12.03 0.62
CA ILE A 270 16.69 -13.20 -0.03
C ILE A 270 17.45 -14.48 0.30
N ASN A 271 18.79 -14.47 0.19
CA ASN A 271 19.60 -15.63 0.52
C ASN A 271 19.59 -15.95 2.03
N PHE A 272 19.47 -14.95 2.89
CA PHE A 272 19.32 -15.17 4.33
C PHE A 272 18.01 -15.91 4.66
N ILE A 273 16.90 -15.49 4.05
CA ILE A 273 15.63 -16.22 4.13
C ILE A 273 15.85 -17.64 3.59
N GLY A 274 16.53 -17.75 2.45
CA GLY A 274 16.89 -19.00 1.82
C GLY A 274 17.59 -20.01 2.73
N ILE A 275 18.55 -19.58 3.54
CA ILE A 275 19.25 -20.43 4.52
C ILE A 275 18.27 -21.05 5.53
N GLN A 276 17.24 -20.31 5.95
CA GLN A 276 16.25 -20.80 6.92
C GLN A 276 15.25 -21.80 6.30
N TYR A 277 14.98 -21.67 4.99
CA TYR A 277 13.93 -22.41 4.29
C TYR A 277 14.44 -23.32 3.17
N GLY A 278 15.75 -23.55 3.07
CA GLY A 278 16.36 -24.52 2.15
C GLY A 278 16.47 -24.08 0.69
N PHE A 279 16.57 -22.78 0.40
CA PHE A 279 16.77 -22.28 -0.97
C PHE A 279 17.91 -21.26 -1.08
N LYS A 280 18.42 -21.03 -2.28
CA LYS A 280 19.35 -19.96 -2.62
C LYS A 280 18.79 -19.14 -3.78
N ALA A 281 19.27 -17.91 -3.91
CA ALA A 281 18.93 -17.02 -5.01
C ALA A 281 20.17 -16.43 -5.68
N GLU A 282 20.20 -16.44 -7.01
CA GLU A 282 21.29 -15.91 -7.83
C GLU A 282 20.76 -15.18 -9.06
N ILE A 283 21.58 -14.30 -9.64
CA ILE A 283 21.23 -13.63 -10.91
C ILE A 283 21.82 -14.44 -12.06
N GLU A 284 20.96 -14.96 -12.92
CA GLU A 284 21.36 -15.56 -14.20
C GLU A 284 20.94 -14.63 -15.34
N TYR A 285 21.72 -14.60 -16.41
CA TYR A 285 21.38 -13.84 -17.60
C TYR A 285 20.80 -14.75 -18.68
N ILE A 286 19.62 -14.42 -19.20
CA ILE A 286 18.86 -15.26 -20.12
C ILE A 286 18.56 -14.48 -21.41
N ASP A 287 18.86 -15.10 -22.55
CA ASP A 287 18.51 -14.56 -23.87
C ASP A 287 16.99 -14.51 -24.03
N THR A 288 16.49 -13.31 -24.29
CA THR A 288 15.09 -12.96 -24.14
C THR A 288 14.69 -11.90 -25.16
N THR A 289 13.47 -11.99 -25.66
CA THR A 289 12.88 -10.94 -26.48
C THR A 289 12.36 -9.80 -25.61
N LEU A 290 12.84 -8.59 -25.85
CA LEU A 290 12.46 -7.35 -25.18
C LEU A 290 11.69 -6.44 -26.15
N TRP A 291 10.54 -5.95 -25.71
CA TRP A 291 9.78 -4.92 -26.40
C TRP A 291 10.22 -3.53 -25.93
N VAL A 292 10.48 -2.63 -26.87
CA VAL A 292 10.85 -1.25 -26.60
C VAL A 292 9.69 -0.36 -27.01
N LEU A 293 9.09 0.32 -26.04
CA LEU A 293 8.08 1.34 -26.29
C LEU A 293 8.77 2.67 -26.57
N SER A 294 8.56 3.20 -27.78
CA SER A 294 9.08 4.48 -28.23
C SER A 294 7.94 5.43 -28.56
N VAL A 295 7.98 6.65 -28.03
CA VAL A 295 7.02 7.70 -28.38
C VAL A 295 7.39 8.25 -29.76
N ILE A 296 6.61 7.90 -30.77
CA ILE A 296 6.80 8.34 -32.17
C ILE A 296 5.92 9.55 -32.52
N ASN A 297 4.88 9.84 -31.72
CA ASN A 297 4.00 10.99 -31.90
C ASN A 297 3.64 11.63 -30.55
N ASN A 298 4.46 12.59 -30.11
CA ASN A 298 4.23 13.30 -28.84
C ASN A 298 2.91 14.07 -28.81
N ASN A 299 2.46 14.64 -29.94
CA ASN A 299 1.20 15.40 -29.96
C ASN A 299 -0.01 14.51 -29.66
N LEU A 300 0.03 13.25 -30.08
CA LEU A 300 -1.01 12.27 -29.80
C LEU A 300 -0.97 11.84 -28.32
N LEU A 301 0.22 11.59 -27.78
CA LEU A 301 0.41 11.25 -26.37
C LEU A 301 -0.08 12.38 -25.43
N GLN A 302 0.28 13.63 -25.74
CA GLN A 302 -0.07 14.80 -24.91
C GLN A 302 -1.57 15.12 -24.87
N LYS A 303 -2.39 14.62 -25.81
CA LYS A 303 -3.86 14.73 -25.71
C LYS A 303 -4.42 13.93 -24.54
N ASN A 304 -3.69 12.92 -24.10
CA ASN A 304 -4.05 12.04 -23.01
C ASN A 304 -3.30 12.38 -21.71
N LEU A 305 -2.73 13.59 -21.62
CA LEU A 305 -2.04 14.06 -20.41
C LEU A 305 -3.02 14.05 -19.23
N SER A 306 -2.64 13.36 -18.16
CA SER A 306 -3.50 13.21 -16.99
C SER A 306 -3.67 14.55 -16.29
N ILE A 307 -4.92 14.96 -16.08
CA ILE A 307 -5.27 16.20 -15.36
C ILE A 307 -5.10 16.00 -13.84
N SER A 308 -5.05 14.74 -13.41
CA SER A 308 -5.00 14.29 -11.99
C SER A 308 -3.65 14.54 -11.31
N ILE A 309 -2.58 14.75 -12.07
CA ILE A 309 -1.21 14.86 -11.55
C ILE A 309 -0.61 16.14 -12.12
N GLY A 310 -0.33 17.12 -11.25
CA GLY A 310 0.37 18.33 -11.66
C GLY A 310 1.67 17.98 -12.38
N LYS A 311 2.02 18.73 -13.43
CA LYS A 311 3.38 18.66 -14.00
C LYS A 311 4.36 18.78 -12.83
N THR A 312 5.26 17.81 -12.70
CA THR A 312 6.51 17.81 -11.91
C THR A 312 6.59 17.21 -10.50
N GLU A 313 5.63 16.45 -9.97
CA GLU A 313 5.87 15.73 -8.71
C GLU A 313 5.66 14.22 -8.82
N GLU A 314 6.76 13.46 -8.75
CA GLU A 314 6.77 12.02 -8.42
C GLU A 314 6.27 11.85 -6.97
N LEU A 315 4.96 11.93 -6.76
CA LEU A 315 4.35 11.63 -5.47
C LEU A 315 4.11 10.13 -5.34
N SER A 316 4.70 9.56 -4.30
CA SER A 316 4.48 8.20 -3.80
C SER A 316 3.02 8.03 -3.35
N GLY A 317 2.11 7.72 -4.28
CA GLY A 317 0.75 7.36 -3.88
C GLY A 317 -0.31 7.24 -4.96
N GLY A 318 -0.13 7.81 -6.16
CA GLY A 318 -1.20 7.87 -7.16
C GLY A 318 -1.00 6.93 -8.34
N LYS A 319 -1.36 5.64 -8.24
CA LYS A 319 -1.35 4.73 -9.40
C LYS A 319 -2.66 3.94 -9.48
N TYR A 320 -3.40 4.10 -10.57
CA TYR A 320 -4.62 3.35 -10.89
C TYR A 320 -4.35 2.37 -12.02
N PHE A 321 -4.46 1.08 -11.72
CA PHE A 321 -4.43 0.02 -12.72
C PHE A 321 -5.77 -0.71 -12.64
N SER A 322 -6.57 -0.64 -13.71
CA SER A 322 -7.76 -1.48 -13.86
C SER A 322 -7.71 -2.16 -15.22
N HIS A 323 -7.84 -3.48 -15.20
CA HIS A 323 -7.99 -4.33 -16.38
C HIS A 323 -9.40 -4.93 -16.30
N ASP A 324 -10.15 -4.93 -17.40
CA ASP A 324 -11.52 -5.46 -17.35
C ASP A 324 -11.54 -6.96 -17.00
N LYS A 325 -12.67 -7.46 -16.50
CA LYS A 325 -12.84 -8.85 -16.05
C LYS A 325 -12.77 -9.88 -17.18
N GLU A 326 -12.74 -9.48 -18.45
CA GLU A 326 -12.77 -10.37 -19.62
C GLU A 326 -11.46 -10.42 -20.41
N GLY A 327 -10.45 -9.61 -20.05
CA GLY A 327 -9.13 -9.68 -20.66
C GLY A 327 -8.88 -8.72 -21.82
N ASN A 328 -9.86 -7.91 -22.21
CA ASN A 328 -9.88 -7.31 -23.55
C ASN A 328 -9.56 -5.83 -23.59
N SER A 329 -9.64 -5.12 -22.46
CA SER A 329 -9.27 -3.70 -22.42
C SER A 329 -8.52 -3.29 -21.14
N ILE A 330 -7.55 -2.40 -21.33
CA ILE A 330 -6.79 -1.78 -20.25
C ILE A 330 -7.32 -0.37 -19.99
N LYS A 331 -7.42 -0.02 -18.71
CA LYS A 331 -7.66 1.33 -18.22
C LYS A 331 -6.64 1.71 -17.15
N LEU A 332 -5.70 2.60 -17.51
CA LEU A 332 -4.69 3.16 -16.61
C LEU A 332 -4.90 4.67 -16.48
N ILE A 333 -4.79 5.21 -15.27
CA ILE A 333 -4.96 6.65 -15.03
C ILE A 333 -3.71 7.18 -14.34
N GLY A 334 -3.16 8.26 -14.88
CA GLY A 334 -2.01 8.96 -14.30
C GLY A 334 -0.74 8.13 -14.31
N VAL A 335 -0.46 7.40 -15.40
CA VAL A 335 0.76 6.57 -15.51
C VAL A 335 1.73 7.13 -16.53
N SER A 336 3.02 7.13 -16.20
CA SER A 336 4.07 7.45 -17.18
C SER A 336 4.29 6.28 -18.14
N VAL A 337 4.97 6.53 -19.27
CA VAL A 337 5.31 5.46 -20.23
C VAL A 337 6.19 4.39 -19.57
N LYS A 338 7.03 4.77 -18.60
CA LYS A 338 7.81 3.81 -17.80
C LYS A 338 6.91 2.89 -16.96
N LEU A 339 5.91 3.44 -16.29
CA LEU A 339 4.95 2.67 -15.50
C LEU A 339 4.01 1.83 -16.38
N LEU A 340 3.68 2.30 -17.58
CA LEU A 340 3.00 1.48 -18.59
C LEU A 340 3.82 0.23 -18.91
N CYS A 341 5.14 0.35 -19.14
CA CYS A 341 5.99 -0.82 -19.37
C CYS A 341 5.95 -1.80 -18.19
N GLU A 342 6.08 -1.31 -16.95
CA GLU A 342 6.02 -2.14 -15.74
C GLU A 342 4.68 -2.87 -15.60
N PHE A 343 3.56 -2.20 -15.91
CA PHE A 343 2.25 -2.81 -15.93
C PHE A 343 2.15 -3.91 -17.00
N LEU A 344 2.54 -3.59 -18.24
CA LEU A 344 2.48 -4.52 -19.35
C LEU A 344 3.35 -5.76 -19.12
N GLU A 345 4.55 -5.57 -18.54
CA GLU A 345 5.39 -6.69 -18.16
C GLU A 345 4.63 -7.62 -17.22
N ASN A 346 4.08 -7.09 -16.12
CA ASN A 346 3.44 -7.88 -15.08
C ASN A 346 2.17 -8.60 -15.57
N GLU A 347 1.35 -7.92 -16.37
CA GLU A 347 0.04 -8.42 -16.81
C GLU A 347 0.17 -9.44 -17.95
N PHE A 348 0.93 -9.11 -19.00
CA PHE A 348 0.93 -9.87 -20.26
C PHE A 348 2.15 -10.79 -20.45
N ARG A 349 3.02 -10.88 -19.43
CA ARG A 349 4.17 -11.81 -19.38
C ARG A 349 5.16 -11.69 -20.55
N PHE A 350 5.30 -10.50 -21.14
CA PHE A 350 6.42 -10.17 -22.04
C PHE A 350 7.33 -9.13 -21.38
N TYR A 351 8.56 -9.00 -21.88
CA TYR A 351 9.53 -8.04 -21.34
C TYR A 351 9.43 -6.72 -22.09
N CYS A 352 9.49 -5.62 -21.37
CA CYS A 352 9.21 -4.29 -21.87
C CYS A 352 10.14 -3.24 -21.24
N LYS A 353 10.70 -2.35 -22.05
CA LYS A 353 11.34 -1.11 -21.61
C LYS A 353 10.78 0.05 -22.41
N THR A 354 10.97 1.27 -21.91
CA THR A 354 10.68 2.50 -22.68
C THR A 354 11.99 3.16 -23.09
N SER A 355 12.02 3.76 -24.29
CA SER A 355 13.08 4.69 -24.70
C SER A 355 12.71 6.14 -24.41
N SER A 356 11.51 6.41 -23.88
CA SER A 356 11.07 7.74 -23.50
C SER A 356 11.69 8.19 -22.20
N GLU A 357 12.25 9.41 -22.18
CA GLU A 357 12.68 10.10 -20.97
C GLU A 357 11.56 10.95 -20.34
N ASP A 358 10.36 10.92 -20.94
CA ASP A 358 9.22 11.68 -20.44
C ASP A 358 8.64 11.05 -19.16
N ASN A 359 8.67 11.83 -18.08
CA ASN A 359 8.12 11.46 -16.77
C ASN A 359 6.70 11.98 -16.55
N ALA A 360 6.09 12.65 -17.53
CA ALA A 360 4.69 13.04 -17.47
C ALA A 360 3.78 11.80 -17.37
N CYS A 361 2.60 12.02 -16.78
CA CYS A 361 1.62 10.99 -16.53
C CYS A 361 0.44 11.14 -17.49
N TYR A 362 -0.04 10.01 -18.01
CA TYR A 362 -1.09 9.95 -19.03
C TYR A 362 -2.19 8.99 -18.60
N ASP A 363 -3.38 9.22 -19.15
CA ASP A 363 -4.51 8.32 -18.98
C ASP A 363 -4.64 7.45 -20.24
N PHE A 364 -4.62 6.14 -20.06
CA PHE A 364 -4.81 5.14 -21.11
C PHE A 364 -6.19 4.52 -20.92
N PHE A 365 -7.15 4.87 -21.78
CA PHE A 365 -8.52 4.37 -21.71
C PHE A 365 -8.83 3.40 -22.84
N ASN A 366 -9.50 2.30 -22.51
CA ASN A 366 -10.03 1.31 -23.45
C ASN A 366 -8.97 0.81 -24.46
N VAL A 367 -7.74 0.61 -24.00
CA VAL A 367 -6.68 0.07 -24.86
C VAL A 367 -6.98 -1.40 -25.11
N ASP A 368 -7.31 -1.76 -26.36
CA ASP A 368 -7.59 -3.15 -26.74
C ASP A 368 -6.36 -4.01 -26.46
N CYS A 369 -6.52 -5.05 -25.65
CA CYS A 369 -5.46 -5.97 -25.27
C CYS A 369 -5.89 -7.43 -25.43
N SER A 370 -6.92 -7.68 -26.25
CA SER A 370 -7.42 -9.03 -26.55
C SER A 370 -6.34 -9.94 -27.17
N ASP A 371 -5.34 -9.34 -27.82
CA ASP A 371 -4.04 -9.98 -28.09
C ASP A 371 -2.92 -8.93 -28.11
N GLN A 372 -1.67 -9.41 -28.14
CA GLN A 372 -0.48 -8.56 -28.10
C GLN A 372 -0.36 -7.64 -29.33
N SER A 373 -0.78 -8.09 -30.50
CA SER A 373 -0.73 -7.28 -31.73
C SER A 373 -1.71 -6.11 -31.63
N LYS A 374 -2.94 -6.36 -31.19
CA LYS A 374 -3.94 -5.31 -30.97
C LYS A 374 -3.54 -4.31 -29.89
N LEU A 375 -2.91 -4.79 -28.82
CA LEU A 375 -2.31 -3.91 -27.79
C LEU A 375 -1.33 -2.93 -28.41
N PHE A 376 -0.39 -3.42 -29.21
CA PHE A 376 0.61 -2.57 -29.85
C PHE A 376 0.00 -1.64 -30.90
N GLU A 377 -0.97 -2.12 -31.67
CA GLU A 377 -1.72 -1.30 -32.62
C GLU A 377 -2.48 -0.17 -31.94
N ALA A 378 -3.16 -0.45 -30.81
CA ALA A 378 -3.89 0.55 -30.03
C ALA A 378 -2.93 1.59 -29.42
N LEU A 379 -1.81 1.16 -28.86
CA LEU A 379 -0.77 2.06 -28.34
C LEU A 379 -0.19 2.98 -29.44
N GLU A 380 0.07 2.43 -30.63
CA GLU A 380 0.62 3.22 -31.74
C GLU A 380 -0.42 4.20 -32.29
N LYS A 381 -1.65 3.73 -32.52
CA LYS A 381 -2.73 4.50 -33.15
C LYS A 381 -3.31 5.58 -32.24
N ASP A 382 -3.54 5.28 -30.97
CA ASP A 382 -4.30 6.16 -30.07
C ASP A 382 -3.38 6.98 -29.15
N TYR A 383 -2.14 6.52 -28.92
CA TYR A 383 -1.19 7.17 -28.01
C TYR A 383 0.15 7.52 -28.66
N GLY A 384 0.39 7.12 -29.91
CA GLY A 384 1.65 7.44 -30.61
C GLY A 384 2.85 6.71 -30.02
N ILE A 385 2.62 5.55 -29.40
CA ILE A 385 3.66 4.72 -28.78
C ILE A 385 3.84 3.47 -29.63
N LYS A 386 5.02 3.32 -30.22
CA LYS A 386 5.36 2.17 -31.05
C LYS A 386 6.14 1.15 -30.23
N ALA A 387 5.76 -0.13 -30.33
CA ALA A 387 6.52 -1.24 -29.78
C ALA A 387 7.45 -1.83 -30.84
N THR A 388 8.75 -1.91 -30.54
CA THR A 388 9.75 -2.59 -31.39
C THR A 388 10.41 -3.74 -30.65
N ARG A 389 10.87 -4.75 -31.39
CA ARG A 389 11.48 -5.95 -30.83
C ARG A 389 13.00 -5.85 -30.81
N GLU A 390 13.61 -6.20 -29.68
CA GLU A 390 15.06 -6.37 -29.52
C GLU A 390 15.34 -7.73 -28.87
N ASP A 391 16.35 -8.45 -29.36
CA ASP A 391 16.85 -9.64 -28.70
C ASP A 391 17.99 -9.24 -27.77
N VAL A 392 17.86 -9.56 -26.49
CA VAL A 392 18.74 -9.08 -25.43
C VAL A 392 19.01 -10.17 -24.40
N ASN A 393 20.09 -10.00 -23.66
CA ASN A 393 20.46 -10.86 -22.56
C ASN A 393 20.08 -10.15 -21.24
N LEU A 394 18.99 -10.59 -20.59
CA LEU A 394 18.41 -9.91 -19.42
C LEU A 394 18.72 -10.64 -18.11
N PRO A 395 18.88 -9.91 -16.98
CA PRO A 395 19.08 -10.53 -15.67
C PRO A 395 17.75 -11.07 -15.10
N PHE A 396 17.81 -12.29 -14.58
CA PHE A 396 16.72 -12.98 -13.89
C PHE A 396 17.16 -13.40 -12.49
N LEU A 397 16.29 -13.19 -11.51
CA LEU A 397 16.47 -13.76 -10.18
C LEU A 397 16.02 -15.22 -10.20
N ILE A 398 16.97 -16.14 -10.05
CA ILE A 398 16.72 -17.58 -10.00
C ILE A 398 16.74 -18.03 -8.56
N VAL A 399 15.62 -18.56 -8.09
CA VAL A 399 15.48 -19.19 -6.77
C VAL A 399 15.49 -20.70 -6.96
N SER A 400 16.35 -21.41 -6.25
CA SER A 400 16.48 -22.85 -6.35
C SER A 400 16.85 -23.49 -5.01
N PRO A 401 16.53 -24.77 -4.76
CA PRO A 401 16.91 -25.45 -3.54
C PRO A 401 18.42 -25.43 -3.29
N ILE A 402 18.82 -25.30 -2.02
CA ILE A 402 20.21 -25.58 -1.62
C ILE A 402 20.39 -27.10 -1.70
N ARG A 403 21.33 -27.55 -2.53
CA ARG A 403 21.70 -28.97 -2.62
C ARG A 403 22.59 -29.39 -1.47
#